data_AF-A0A291PH65-F1
#
_entry.id   AF-A0A291PH65-F1
#
_cell.length_a   1.000
_cell.length_b   1.000
_cell.length_c   1.000
_cell.angle_alpha   90.00
_cell.angle_beta   90.00
_cell.angle_gamma   90.00
#
_symmetry.space_group_name_H-M   'P 1'
#
loop_
_entity.id
_entity.type
_entity.pdbx_description
1 polymer ?
#
loop_
_entity_poly.entity_id
_entity_poly.type
_entity_poly.pdbx_seq_one_letter_code
_entity_poly.pdbx_strand_id
1 'polypeptide(L)'
;MGWITTSRRRQISAKGRQMVLGSNGTSVTLKAYSPPPQAAQLQDGVAKAAFVVEIMADEVNAQGLMPAADMEITDGPKFYTLTDAVPIYDGPTLCGWRLIAAGGQ
;
A
#
# COMPACT_ATOMS: atom_id res chain seq x y z
N MET A 1 -10.73 -16.47 9.81
CA MET A 1 -10.14 -15.12 9.64
C MET A 1 -9.73 -14.62 11.00
N GLY A 2 -8.46 -14.26 11.16
CA GLY A 2 -7.96 -13.73 12.42
C GLY A 2 -8.31 -12.25 12.63
N TRP A 3 -8.05 -11.76 13.84
CA TRP A 3 -8.34 -10.40 14.27
C TRP A 3 -7.61 -9.33 13.43
N ILE A 4 -6.38 -9.62 12.98
CA ILE A 4 -5.56 -8.68 12.19
C ILE A 4 -6.21 -8.45 10.83
N THR A 5 -6.67 -9.52 10.18
CA THR A 5 -7.39 -9.45 8.90
C THR A 5 -8.66 -8.61 9.03
N THR A 6 -9.48 -8.87 10.04
CA THR A 6 -10.76 -8.18 10.23
C THR A 6 -10.57 -6.70 10.57
N SER A 7 -9.63 -6.39 11.46
CA SER A 7 -9.33 -5.00 11.85
C SER A 7 -8.80 -4.20 10.67
N ARG A 8 -7.83 -4.75 9.92
CA ARG A 8 -7.26 -4.07 8.74
C ARG A 8 -8.27 -3.94 7.60
N ARG A 9 -9.09 -4.97 7.34
CA ARG A 9 -10.19 -4.87 6.37
C ARG A 9 -11.15 -3.73 6.73
N ARG A 10 -11.51 -3.57 8.00
CA ARG A 10 -12.32 -2.43 8.46
C ARG A 10 -11.60 -1.10 8.25
N GLN A 11 -10.31 -1.02 8.54
CA GLN A 11 -9.52 0.19 8.37
C GLN A 11 -9.40 0.61 6.89
N ILE A 12 -9.06 -0.31 6.00
CA ILE A 12 -8.98 -0.07 4.56
C ILE A 12 -10.36 0.24 3.99
N SER A 13 -11.41 -0.46 4.45
CA SER A 13 -12.77 -0.17 3.99
C SER A 13 -13.26 1.21 4.43
N ALA A 14 -13.01 1.61 5.68
CA ALA A 14 -13.51 2.85 6.25
C ALA A 14 -12.66 4.09 5.88
N LYS A 15 -11.34 3.93 5.79
CA LYS A 15 -10.39 5.04 5.60
C LYS A 15 -9.54 4.92 4.34
N GLY A 16 -9.60 3.78 3.65
CA GLY A 16 -8.90 3.60 2.39
C GLY A 16 -9.54 4.42 1.28
N ARG A 17 -8.69 4.85 0.35
CA ARG A 17 -9.06 5.57 -0.86
C ARG A 17 -8.67 4.75 -2.09
N GLN A 18 -9.30 5.06 -3.21
CA GLN A 18 -9.03 4.37 -4.47
C GLN A 18 -7.68 4.84 -5.01
N MET A 19 -6.77 3.90 -5.23
CA MET A 19 -5.45 4.13 -5.83
C MET A 19 -5.26 3.20 -7.03
N VAL A 20 -4.31 3.53 -7.88
CA VAL A 20 -3.96 2.73 -9.05
C VAL A 20 -2.56 2.16 -8.86
N LEU A 21 -2.43 0.85 -8.86
CA LEU A 21 -1.16 0.15 -8.86
C LEU A 21 -0.77 -0.18 -10.31
N GLY A 22 0.28 0.46 -10.79
CA GLY A 22 0.93 0.21 -12.07
C GLY A 22 2.07 -0.81 -11.93
N SER A 23 2.15 -1.73 -12.88
CA SER A 23 3.25 -2.69 -13.03
C SER A 23 3.47 -2.97 -14.50
N ASN A 24 4.66 -2.64 -15.03
CA ASN A 24 5.08 -2.92 -16.41
C ASN A 24 4.01 -2.63 -17.48
N GLY A 25 3.36 -1.46 -17.40
CA GLY A 25 2.33 -1.02 -18.35
C GLY A 25 0.92 -1.53 -18.08
N THR A 26 0.72 -2.33 -17.03
CA THR A 26 -0.61 -2.73 -16.53
C THR A 26 -0.97 -1.91 -15.31
N SER A 27 -2.16 -1.30 -15.31
CA SER A 27 -2.65 -0.51 -14.19
C SER A 27 -3.90 -1.14 -13.58
N VAL A 28 -3.87 -1.43 -12.29
CA VAL A 28 -4.98 -2.02 -11.55
C VAL A 28 -5.49 -1.03 -10.52
N THR A 29 -6.80 -0.83 -10.48
CA THR A 29 -7.42 0.05 -9.49
C THR A 29 -7.79 -0.75 -8.25
N LEU A 30 -7.34 -0.29 -7.09
CA LEU A 30 -7.49 -0.98 -5.81
C LEU A 30 -7.80 -0.02 -4.67
N LYS A 31 -8.25 -0.53 -3.52
CA LYS A 31 -8.52 0.29 -2.35
C LYS A 31 -7.36 0.21 -1.37
N ALA A 32 -6.73 1.36 -1.17
CA ALA A 32 -5.50 1.49 -0.43
C ALA A 32 -5.67 2.45 0.74
N TYR A 33 -5.16 2.07 1.91
CA TYR A 33 -5.09 2.95 3.06
C TYR A 33 -3.68 3.48 3.22
N SER A 34 -3.51 4.80 3.07
CA SER A 34 -2.26 5.47 3.42
C SER A 34 -2.39 6.05 4.84
N PRO A 35 -1.72 5.45 5.84
CA PRO A 35 -1.65 6.05 7.16
C PRO A 35 -0.93 7.42 7.09
N PRO A 36 -1.37 8.40 7.89
CA PRO A 36 -0.66 9.68 7.96
C PRO A 36 0.79 9.45 8.40
N PRO A 37 1.76 10.21 7.86
CA PRO A 37 3.16 10.12 8.27
C PRO A 37 3.23 10.32 9.78
N GLN A 38 3.82 9.36 10.48
CA GLN A 38 3.92 9.42 11.93
C GLN A 38 4.91 10.55 12.29
N ALA A 39 4.59 11.35 13.31
CA ALA A 39 5.37 12.54 13.68
C ALA A 39 6.85 12.25 13.95
N ALA A 40 7.21 11.01 14.32
CA ALA A 40 8.60 10.57 14.46
C ALA A 40 9.42 10.65 13.15
N GLN A 41 8.78 10.54 11.98
CA GLN A 41 9.44 10.68 10.67
C GLN A 41 9.69 12.15 10.28
N LEU A 42 9.10 13.11 11.00
CA LEU A 42 9.29 14.55 10.75
C LEU A 42 10.51 15.12 11.50
N GLN A 43 11.00 14.43 12.55
CA GLN A 43 12.09 14.94 13.41
C GLN A 43 13.48 14.86 12.77
N ASP A 44 13.69 13.98 11.80
CA ASP A 44 15.03 13.72 11.24
C ASP A 44 15.42 14.61 10.06
N GLY A 45 14.64 15.64 9.71
CA GLY A 45 15.02 16.75 8.83
C GLY A 45 15.45 16.43 7.39
N VAL A 46 15.66 15.16 7.03
CA VAL A 46 16.29 14.72 5.78
C VAL A 46 15.78 13.34 5.39
N ALA A 47 14.51 13.25 4.98
CA ALA A 47 14.05 12.25 4.03
C ALA A 47 12.67 12.67 3.53
N LYS A 48 12.46 12.69 2.21
CA LYS A 48 11.10 12.67 1.65
C LYS A 48 10.33 11.57 2.39
N ALA A 49 9.32 11.93 3.18
CA ALA A 49 8.58 10.97 3.98
C ALA A 49 8.11 9.84 3.04
N ALA A 50 8.58 8.62 3.28
CA ALA A 50 8.22 7.48 2.46
C ALA A 50 6.69 7.34 2.48
N PHE A 51 6.09 7.29 1.30
CA PHE A 51 4.66 7.12 1.16
C PHE A 51 4.32 5.66 1.42
N VAL A 52 3.79 5.39 2.62
CA VAL A 52 3.37 4.04 3.01
C VAL A 52 1.89 3.87 2.69
N VAL A 53 1.56 2.74 2.08
CA VAL A 53 0.20 2.35 1.70
C VAL A 53 -0.05 0.91 2.09
N GLU A 54 -1.24 0.61 2.61
CA GLU A 54 -1.66 -0.74 2.96
C GLU A 54 -2.86 -1.15 2.10
N ILE A 55 -2.76 -2.31 1.47
CA ILE A 55 -3.77 -2.88 0.58
C ILE A 55 -4.19 -4.27 1.04
N MET A 56 -5.39 -4.69 0.64
CA MET A 56 -5.88 -6.06 0.91
C MET A 56 -5.27 -7.05 -0.09
N ALA A 57 -4.87 -8.22 0.40
CA ALA A 57 -4.32 -9.27 -0.46
C ALA A 57 -5.36 -9.81 -1.46
N ASP A 58 -6.64 -9.80 -1.05
CA ASP A 58 -7.77 -10.24 -1.89
C ASP A 58 -7.87 -9.45 -3.21
N GLU A 59 -7.67 -8.13 -3.17
CA GLU A 59 -7.84 -7.26 -4.35
C GLU A 59 -6.72 -7.47 -5.39
N VAL A 60 -5.49 -7.63 -4.92
CA VAL A 60 -4.31 -7.86 -5.78
C VAL A 60 -4.29 -9.29 -6.31
N ASN A 61 -4.60 -10.28 -5.46
CA ASN A 61 -4.70 -11.67 -5.89
C ASN A 61 -5.82 -11.91 -6.90
N ALA A 62 -6.98 -11.26 -6.74
CA ALA A 62 -8.08 -11.34 -7.71
C ALA A 62 -7.69 -10.80 -9.10
N GLN A 63 -6.71 -9.90 -9.15
CA GLN A 63 -6.18 -9.30 -10.38
C GLN A 63 -4.89 -9.99 -10.85
N GLY A 64 -4.47 -11.07 -10.17
CA GLY A 64 -3.25 -11.82 -10.51
C GLY A 64 -1.95 -11.02 -10.34
N LEU A 65 -1.98 -9.97 -9.51
CA LEU A 65 -0.89 -9.01 -9.37
C LEU A 65 -0.23 -9.17 -8.00
N MET A 66 1.08 -9.36 -7.97
CA MET A 66 1.86 -9.47 -6.73
C MET A 66 2.67 -8.19 -6.53
N PRO A 67 2.37 -7.38 -5.51
CA PRO A 67 3.13 -6.16 -5.25
C PRO A 67 4.62 -6.46 -5.07
N ALA A 68 5.46 -5.69 -5.76
CA ALA A 68 6.90 -5.80 -5.67
C ALA A 68 7.54 -4.40 -5.67
N ALA A 69 8.83 -4.36 -5.35
CA ALA A 69 9.66 -3.20 -5.68
C ALA A 69 9.63 -2.94 -7.20
N ASP A 70 9.86 -1.69 -7.60
CA ASP A 70 9.82 -1.20 -8.99
C ASP A 70 8.43 -1.08 -9.63
N MET A 71 7.36 -1.40 -8.89
CA MET A 71 6.00 -1.05 -9.29
C MET A 71 5.70 0.42 -8.99
N GLU A 72 4.59 0.94 -9.50
CA GLU A 72 4.19 2.33 -9.31
C GLU A 72 2.81 2.39 -8.65
N ILE A 73 2.62 3.30 -7.70
CA ILE A 73 1.31 3.56 -7.12
C ILE A 73 0.92 5.02 -7.33
N THR A 74 -0.27 5.19 -7.88
CA THR A 74 -0.86 6.49 -8.17
C THR A 74 -2.00 6.77 -7.22
N ASP A 75 -1.88 7.87 -6.49
CA ASP A 75 -2.90 8.40 -5.59
C ASP A 75 -3.48 9.66 -6.21
N GLY A 76 -4.49 9.49 -7.07
CA GLY A 76 -5.08 10.58 -7.85
C GLY A 76 -4.06 11.23 -8.80
N PRO A 77 -3.69 12.51 -8.62
CA PRO A 77 -2.71 13.18 -9.46
C PRO A 77 -1.25 12.88 -9.09
N LYS A 78 -1.01 12.22 -7.95
CA LYS A 78 0.35 11.98 -7.43
C LYS A 78 0.82 10.58 -7.79
N PHE A 79 2.06 10.49 -8.24
CA PHE A 79 2.70 9.24 -8.64
C PHE A 79 3.86 8.92 -7.70
N TYR A 80 3.94 7.66 -7.28
CA TYR A 80 4.94 7.17 -6.36
C TYR A 80 5.53 5.86 -6.88
N THR A 81 6.84 5.67 -6.79
CA THR A 81 7.48 4.41 -7.16
C THR A 81 7.66 3.57 -5.91
N LEU A 82 7.20 2.32 -5.93
CA LEU A 82 7.37 1.36 -4.86
C LEU A 82 8.85 1.02 -4.72
N THR A 83 9.40 1.32 -3.55
CA THR A 83 10.75 0.91 -3.17
C THR A 83 10.75 -0.45 -2.49
N ASP A 84 9.65 -0.78 -1.80
CA ASP A 84 9.52 -2.04 -1.07
C ASP A 84 8.05 -2.46 -0.94
N ALA A 85 7.81 -3.75 -0.82
CA ALA A 85 6.49 -4.34 -0.66
C ALA A 85 6.56 -5.49 0.36
N VAL A 86 5.99 -5.25 1.53
CA VAL A 86 6.05 -6.19 2.65
C VAL A 86 4.71 -6.94 2.77
N PRO A 87 4.70 -8.28 2.63
CA PRO A 87 3.49 -9.06 2.86
C PRO A 87 3.12 -9.06 4.34
N ILE A 88 1.82 -8.94 4.62
CA ILE A 88 1.27 -8.97 5.96
C ILE A 88 0.46 -10.25 6.12
N TYR A 89 0.91 -11.07 7.06
CA TYR A 89 0.26 -12.32 7.41
C TYR A 89 -0.56 -12.20 8.71
N ASP A 90 -1.67 -12.91 8.76
CA ASP A 90 -2.45 -13.21 9.97
C ASP A 90 -2.39 -14.73 10.18
N GLY A 91 -1.38 -15.17 10.95
CA GLY A 91 -1.01 -16.57 11.02
C GLY A 91 -0.48 -17.07 9.67
N PRO A 92 -0.99 -18.18 9.11
CA PRO A 92 -0.55 -18.72 7.83
C PRO A 92 -1.18 -18.03 6.61
N THR A 93 -2.13 -17.11 6.81
CA THR A 93 -2.88 -16.47 5.73
C THR A 93 -2.29 -15.12 5.36
N LEU A 94 -2.05 -14.87 4.08
CA LEU A 94 -1.70 -13.53 3.58
C LEU A 94 -2.95 -12.65 3.57
N CYS A 95 -2.90 -11.53 4.29
CA CYS A 95 -4.06 -10.68 4.54
C CYS A 95 -3.98 -9.36 3.80
N GLY A 96 -2.77 -8.87 3.58
CA GLY A 96 -2.53 -7.60 2.92
C GLY A 96 -1.08 -7.42 2.55
N TRP A 97 -0.82 -6.27 1.96
CA TRP A 97 0.53 -5.82 1.65
C TRP A 97 0.72 -4.42 2.18
N ARG A 98 1.89 -4.16 2.74
CA ARG A 98 2.36 -2.81 3.04
C ARG A 98 3.34 -2.42 1.95
N LEU A 99 2.92 -1.48 1.14
CA LEU A 99 3.70 -0.88 0.07
C LEU A 99 4.41 0.34 0.63
N ILE A 100 5.71 0.42 0.39
CA ILE A 100 6.53 1.56 0.75
C ILE A 100 6.97 2.16 -0.57
N ALA A 101 6.57 3.40 -0.80
CA ALA A 101 6.88 4.14 -2.00
C ALA A 101 7.72 5.36 -1.66
N ALA A 102 8.61 5.71 -2.58
CA ALA A 102 9.39 6.93 -2.51
C ALA A 102 9.24 7.71 -3.81
N GLY A 103 9.52 9.00 -3.74
CA GLY A 103 9.16 9.91 -4.83
C GLY A 103 7.76 10.48 -4.64
N GLY A 104 7.33 11.31 -5.58
CA GLY A 104 6.15 12.15 -5.44
C GLY A 104 6.39 13.41 -6.24
N GLN A 105 5.92 13.40 -7.48
CA GLN A 105 5.93 14.52 -8.40
C GLN A 105 4.53 15.09 -8.54
#